data_AF-A0AAW2GWP3-F1
#
_entry.id   AF-A0AAW2GWP3-F1
#
_cell.length_a   1.000
_cell.length_b   1.000
_cell.length_c   1.000
_cell.angle_alpha   90.00
_cell.angle_beta   90.00
_cell.angle_gamma   90.00
#
_symmetry.space_group_name_H-M   'P 1'
#
loop_
_entity.id
_entity.type
_entity.pdbx_description
1 polymer ?
#
loop_
_entity_poly.entity_id
_entity_poly.type
_entity_poly.pdbx_seq_one_letter_code
_entity_poly.pdbx_strand_id
1 'polypeptide(L)'
;MNLVTGRLLLANNNPLAKPIIWGNYLSDPMDVTILVEGIEIALSLANTSAMAKYNMTLNNAPLAACSQYPLMSKNYWACAVRQDTGPENHQAGSCKMGPINDPMAVVDNRLRVYGIRNLRVADASIMPQVTSSNTAAPSMMIGEKAAAYIKSDWGVAGTQWYGKEPCSMWKHNHNHHHWRYQ
;
A
#
# COMPACT_ATOMS: atom_id res chain seq x y z
N MET A 1 2.77 -10.76 10.33
CA MET A 1 2.66 -9.40 10.89
C MET A 1 1.25 -8.93 10.66
N ASN A 2 0.53 -8.58 11.72
CA ASN A 2 -0.75 -7.91 11.58
C ASN A 2 -0.44 -6.44 11.37
N LEU A 3 -0.55 -5.98 10.13
CA LEU A 3 -0.38 -4.56 9.81
C LEU A 3 -1.65 -3.81 10.19
N VAL A 4 -1.51 -2.54 10.57
CA VAL A 4 -2.64 -1.63 10.79
C VAL A 4 -3.52 -1.59 9.55
N THR A 5 -4.83 -1.68 9.76
CA THR A 5 -5.84 -1.50 8.70
C THR A 5 -6.81 -0.40 9.09
N GLY A 6 -7.20 0.38 8.08
CA GLY A 6 -8.27 1.36 8.20
C GLY A 6 -9.63 0.76 7.84
N ARG A 7 -10.68 1.60 7.92
CA ARG A 7 -12.02 1.27 7.44
C ARG A 7 -12.69 2.49 6.82
N LEU A 8 -13.55 2.25 5.85
CA LEU A 8 -14.37 3.25 5.19
C LEU A 8 -15.83 2.78 5.25
N LEU A 9 -16.72 3.66 5.71
CA LEU A 9 -18.15 3.36 5.84
C LEU A 9 -19.00 4.45 5.18
N LEU A 10 -20.21 4.08 4.78
CA LEU A 10 -21.24 5.06 4.43
C LEU A 10 -21.58 5.89 5.67
N ALA A 11 -21.75 7.20 5.49
CA ALA A 11 -22.22 8.06 6.57
C ALA A 11 -23.73 7.90 6.83
N ASN A 12 -24.49 7.67 5.77
CA ASN A 12 -25.94 7.48 5.78
C ASN A 12 -26.40 6.87 4.44
N ASN A 13 -27.72 6.87 4.17
CA ASN A 13 -28.32 6.31 2.96
C ASN A 13 -28.25 7.22 1.72
N ASN A 14 -27.69 8.43 1.81
CA ASN A 14 -27.47 9.30 0.65
C ASN A 14 -26.15 8.91 -0.03
N PRO A 15 -26.17 8.40 -1.29
CA PRO A 15 -24.96 7.97 -1.99
C PRO A 15 -23.99 9.12 -2.32
N LEU A 16 -24.44 10.38 -2.24
CA LEU A 16 -23.61 11.57 -2.46
C LEU A 16 -22.99 12.11 -1.17
N ALA A 17 -23.36 11.58 0.00
CA ALA A 17 -22.74 11.97 1.26
C ALA A 17 -21.28 11.50 1.29
N LYS A 18 -20.38 12.33 1.83
CA LYS A 18 -18.98 11.95 2.02
C LYS A 18 -18.90 10.73 2.96
N PRO A 19 -18.05 9.73 2.66
CA PRO A 19 -17.90 8.57 3.51
C PRO A 19 -17.20 8.95 4.82
N ILE A 20 -17.35 8.09 5.84
CA ILE A 20 -16.56 8.17 7.06
C ILE A 20 -15.31 7.33 6.86
N ILE A 21 -14.14 7.94 7.07
CA ILE A 21 -12.84 7.32 6.84
C ILE A 21 -12.07 7.27 8.16
N TRP A 22 -11.65 6.07 8.55
CA TRP A 22 -10.72 5.86 9.66
C TRP A 22 -9.44 5.25 9.12
N GLY A 23 -8.36 6.01 9.09
CA GLY A 23 -7.05 5.51 8.64
C GLY A 23 -6.34 4.65 9.68
N ASN A 24 -6.64 4.83 10.97
CA ASN A 24 -5.98 4.16 12.10
C ASN A 24 -4.44 4.31 12.13
N TYR A 25 -3.89 5.33 11.46
CA TYR A 25 -2.44 5.56 11.41
C TYR A 25 -1.81 5.53 12.80
N LEU A 26 -0.67 4.84 12.92
CA LEU A 26 0.14 4.77 14.14
C LEU A 26 -0.58 4.13 15.34
N SER A 27 -1.66 3.38 15.11
CA SER A 27 -2.38 2.66 16.18
C SER A 27 -1.66 1.39 16.65
N ASP A 28 -0.84 0.78 15.78
CA ASP A 28 0.10 -0.25 16.19
C ASP A 28 1.43 0.41 16.59
N PRO A 29 1.96 0.12 17.79
CA PRO A 29 3.28 0.62 18.21
C PRO A 29 4.39 0.33 17.21
N MET A 30 4.30 -0.77 16.46
CA MET A 30 5.27 -1.17 15.43
C MET A 30 5.38 -0.13 14.31
N ASP A 31 4.29 0.54 13.91
CA ASP A 31 4.33 1.59 12.89
C ASP A 31 5.29 2.71 13.31
N VAL A 32 5.22 3.11 14.58
CA VAL A 32 6.09 4.15 15.13
C VAL A 32 7.53 3.67 15.24
N THR A 33 7.75 2.43 15.69
CA THR A 33 9.09 1.84 15.77
C THR A 33 9.77 1.84 14.40
N ILE A 34 9.08 1.38 13.36
CA ILE A 34 9.61 1.33 11.99
C ILE A 34 9.93 2.74 11.46
N LEU A 35 9.06 3.73 11.72
CA LEU A 35 9.32 5.10 11.29
C LEU A 35 10.52 5.73 12.02
N VAL A 36 10.70 5.44 13.31
CA VAL A 36 11.89 5.88 14.07
C VAL A 36 13.16 5.23 13.53
N GLU A 37 13.14 3.93 13.20
CA GLU A 37 14.27 3.26 12.53
C GLU A 37 14.58 3.89 11.16
N GLY A 38 13.54 4.23 10.39
CA GLY A 38 13.69 4.98 9.13
C GLY A 38 14.37 6.33 9.30
N ILE A 39 14.05 7.06 10.38
CA ILE A 39 14.73 8.32 10.73
C ILE A 39 16.21 8.05 11.06
N GLU A 40 16.53 7.02 11.85
CA GLU A 40 17.91 6.66 12.18
C GLU A 40 18.72 6.35 10.91
N ILE A 41 18.13 5.64 9.95
CA ILE A 41 18.75 5.37 8.64
C ILE A 41 18.97 6.67 7.85
N ALA A 42 17.97 7.55 7.75
CA ALA A 42 18.10 8.82 7.04
C ALA A 42 19.19 9.72 7.64
N LEU A 43 19.31 9.76 8.97
CA LEU A 43 20.38 10.49 9.67
C LEU A 43 21.76 9.87 9.40
N SER A 44 21.86 8.54 9.37
CA SER A 44 23.11 7.86 9.02
C SER A 44 23.56 8.18 7.59
N LEU A 45 22.61 8.26 6.64
CA LEU A 45 22.87 8.61 5.25
C LEU A 45 23.38 10.06 5.12
N ALA A 46 22.78 11.00 5.85
CA ALA A 46 23.20 12.39 5.87
C ALA A 46 24.65 12.57 6.37
N ASN A 47 25.12 11.68 7.25
CA ASN A 47 26.49 11.71 7.80
C ASN A 47 27.54 11.01 6.91
N THR A 48 27.17 10.49 5.73
CA THR A 48 28.14 9.88 4.82
C THR A 48 29.05 10.93 4.17
N SER A 49 30.25 10.54 3.77
CA SER A 49 31.20 11.43 3.08
C SER A 49 30.66 11.98 1.76
N ALA A 50 29.82 11.20 1.06
CA ALA A 50 29.15 11.62 -0.17
C ALA A 50 28.18 12.79 0.07
N MET A 51 27.41 12.74 1.16
CA MET A 51 26.48 13.81 1.52
C MET A 51 27.20 15.01 2.16
N ALA A 52 28.25 14.76 2.94
CA ALA A 52 29.09 15.80 3.55
C ALA A 52 29.71 16.74 2.50
N LYS A 53 30.04 16.23 1.30
CA LYS A 53 30.51 17.05 0.16
C LYS A 53 29.54 18.18 -0.22
N TYR A 54 28.23 17.99 0.01
CA TYR A 54 27.19 18.97 -0.29
C TYR A 54 26.74 19.76 0.95
N ASN A 55 27.43 19.63 2.09
CA ASN A 55 27.09 20.28 3.35
C ASN A 55 25.63 20.02 3.78
N MET A 56 25.14 18.80 3.56
CA MET A 56 23.79 18.42 3.98
C MET A 56 23.76 18.30 5.50
N THR A 57 22.93 19.11 6.14
CA THR A 57 22.75 19.14 7.60
C THR A 57 21.29 18.92 7.95
N LEU A 58 21.04 18.29 9.09
CA LEU A 58 19.70 18.22 9.65
C LEU A 58 19.24 19.62 10.08
N ASN A 59 17.99 19.96 9.76
CA ASN A 59 17.33 21.09 10.39
C ASN A 59 17.01 20.73 11.84
N ASN A 60 17.80 21.26 12.78
CA ASN A 60 17.69 20.97 14.20
C ASN A 60 16.63 21.81 14.93
N ALA A 61 15.72 22.48 14.21
CA ALA A 61 14.61 23.19 14.82
C ALA A 61 13.75 22.20 15.64
N PRO A 62 13.66 22.36 16.97
CA PRO A 62 12.92 21.41 17.80
C PRO A 62 11.42 21.56 17.57
N LEU A 63 10.70 20.44 17.54
CA LEU A 63 9.25 20.42 17.57
C LEU A 63 8.78 20.80 18.98
N ALA A 64 8.07 21.92 19.10
CA ALA A 64 7.60 22.44 20.38
C ALA A 64 6.77 21.41 21.16
N ALA A 65 5.92 20.64 20.46
CA ALA A 65 5.09 19.57 21.01
C ALA A 65 5.89 18.40 21.62
N CYS A 66 7.18 18.27 21.28
CA CYS A 66 8.06 17.20 21.72
C CYS A 66 9.19 17.68 22.64
N SER A 67 9.12 18.93 23.11
CA SER A 67 10.16 19.60 23.93
C SER A 67 10.46 18.92 25.27
N GLN A 68 9.56 18.09 25.78
CA GLN A 68 9.74 17.27 26.98
C GLN A 68 10.76 16.14 26.82
N TYR A 69 11.13 15.79 25.58
CA TYR A 69 12.12 14.76 25.29
C TYR A 69 13.45 15.39 24.86
N PRO A 70 14.61 14.83 25.27
CA PRO A 70 15.90 15.29 24.78
C PRO A 70 15.94 15.27 23.25
N LEU A 71 16.39 16.36 22.63
CA LEU A 71 16.51 16.48 21.17
C LEU A 71 17.31 15.31 20.61
N MET A 72 16.91 14.79 19.44
CA MET A 72 17.51 13.62 18.77
C MET A 72 17.38 12.27 19.50
N SER A 73 16.75 12.20 20.69
CA SER A 73 16.52 10.92 21.36
C SER A 73 15.45 10.08 20.65
N LYS A 74 15.45 8.75 20.87
CA LYS A 74 14.40 7.87 20.34
C LYS A 74 12.99 8.29 20.78
N ASN A 75 12.85 8.78 22.02
CA ASN A 75 11.56 9.29 22.51
C ASN A 75 11.14 10.60 21.83
N TYR A 76 12.10 11.47 21.53
CA TYR A 76 11.83 12.67 20.73
C TYR A 76 11.33 12.28 19.33
N TRP A 77 12.00 11.33 18.66
CA TRP A 77 11.57 10.87 17.34
C TRP A 77 10.22 10.15 17.35
N ALA A 78 9.95 9.34 18.36
CA ALA A 78 8.64 8.70 18.52
C ALA A 78 7.52 9.74 18.71
N CYS A 79 7.80 10.86 19.39
CA CYS A 79 6.87 11.99 19.49
C CYS A 79 6.73 12.71 18.14
N ALA A 80 7.84 13.03 17.48
CA ALA A 80 7.87 13.71 16.19
C ALA A 80 7.06 12.95 15.12
N VAL A 81 7.23 11.63 15.05
CA VAL A 81 6.45 10.75 14.17
C VAL A 81 4.95 10.92 14.39
N ARG A 82 4.48 11.05 15.64
CA ARG A 82 3.05 11.23 15.92
C ARG A 82 2.54 12.64 15.63
N GLN A 83 3.41 13.65 15.70
CA GLN A 83 3.03 15.05 15.53
C GLN A 83 3.09 15.51 14.07
N ASP A 84 4.04 14.97 13.29
CA ASP A 84 4.41 15.52 11.99
C ASP A 84 4.41 14.48 10.86
N THR A 85 3.87 13.27 11.10
CA THR A 85 3.61 12.30 10.02
C THR A 85 2.20 12.50 9.46
N GLY A 86 2.11 12.61 8.13
CA GLY A 86 0.85 12.64 7.39
C GLY A 86 0.54 11.34 6.65
N PRO A 87 -0.67 11.22 6.07
CA PRO A 87 -1.01 10.11 5.21
C PRO A 87 -0.21 10.15 3.90
N GLU A 88 0.39 9.02 3.53
CA GLU A 88 0.88 8.81 2.17
C GLU A 88 -0.33 8.41 1.30
N ASN A 89 -0.54 9.07 0.17
CA ASN A 89 -1.78 9.00 -0.65
C ASN A 89 -1.92 7.67 -1.44
N HIS A 90 -1.81 6.53 -0.76
CA HIS A 90 -1.76 5.18 -1.33
C HIS A 90 -2.79 4.22 -0.69
N GLN A 91 -3.99 4.70 -0.38
CA GLN A 91 -5.04 3.86 0.21
C GLN A 91 -5.48 2.75 -0.76
N ALA A 92 -5.60 1.52 -0.23
CA ALA A 92 -5.91 0.31 -1.01
C ALA A 92 -6.63 -0.72 -0.14
N GLY A 93 -7.19 -1.77 -0.75
CA GLY A 93 -7.69 -2.96 -0.05
C GLY A 93 -9.12 -2.89 0.50
N SER A 94 -9.88 -1.82 0.27
CA SER A 94 -11.27 -1.70 0.74
C SER A 94 -12.28 -2.62 0.05
N CYS A 95 -11.90 -3.25 -1.08
CA CYS A 95 -12.67 -4.28 -1.78
C CYS A 95 -11.75 -5.47 -2.14
N LYS A 96 -11.00 -5.95 -1.14
CA LYS A 96 -9.95 -6.98 -1.26
C LYS A 96 -10.28 -8.10 -2.24
N MET A 97 -9.37 -8.33 -3.19
CA MET A 97 -9.35 -9.55 -4.00
C MET A 97 -8.88 -10.74 -3.15
N GLY A 98 -9.59 -11.86 -3.21
CA GLY A 98 -9.22 -13.04 -2.45
C GLY A 98 -10.04 -14.28 -2.83
N PRO A 99 -9.67 -15.45 -2.33
CA PRO A 99 -10.44 -16.67 -2.55
C PRO A 99 -11.80 -16.60 -1.83
N ILE A 100 -12.78 -17.38 -2.29
CA ILE A 100 -14.16 -17.36 -1.74
C ILE A 100 -14.23 -17.71 -0.24
N ASN A 101 -13.21 -18.42 0.28
CA ASN A 101 -13.10 -18.79 1.69
C ASN A 101 -12.37 -17.74 2.55
N ASP A 102 -11.87 -16.65 1.96
CA ASP A 102 -11.36 -15.51 2.71
C ASP A 102 -12.54 -14.63 3.14
N PRO A 103 -12.85 -14.53 4.45
CA PRO A 103 -14.02 -13.79 4.95
C PRO A 103 -13.93 -12.28 4.69
N MET A 104 -12.75 -11.76 4.32
CA MET A 104 -12.54 -10.35 3.98
C MET A 104 -12.57 -10.09 2.48
N ALA A 105 -12.68 -11.13 1.64
CA ALA A 105 -12.65 -10.97 0.18
C ALA A 105 -13.99 -10.42 -0.35
N VAL A 106 -13.89 -9.44 -1.24
CA VAL A 106 -15.03 -8.81 -1.93
C VAL A 106 -15.09 -9.23 -3.39
N VAL A 107 -13.93 -9.41 -4.03
CA VAL A 107 -13.83 -9.84 -5.44
C VAL A 107 -12.99 -11.09 -5.61
N ASP A 108 -13.27 -11.86 -6.66
CA ASP A 108 -12.46 -13.01 -7.07
C ASP A 108 -11.23 -12.64 -7.92
N ASN A 109 -10.45 -13.64 -8.33
CA ASN A 109 -9.27 -13.45 -9.18
C ASN A 109 -9.55 -12.92 -10.60
N ARG A 110 -10.82 -12.85 -11.00
CA ARG A 110 -11.29 -12.19 -12.22
C ARG A 110 -11.91 -10.84 -11.92
N LEU A 111 -11.74 -10.29 -10.71
CA LEU A 111 -12.27 -8.99 -10.27
C LEU A 111 -13.80 -8.93 -10.18
N ARG A 112 -14.49 -10.07 -10.13
CA ARG A 112 -15.96 -10.14 -10.05
C ARG A 112 -16.39 -10.06 -8.60
N VAL A 113 -17.43 -9.26 -8.32
CA VAL A 113 -17.98 -9.12 -6.97
C VAL A 113 -18.69 -10.41 -6.57
N TYR A 114 -18.36 -10.94 -5.39
CA TYR A 114 -19.03 -12.13 -4.89
C TYR A 114 -20.52 -11.89 -4.66
N GLY A 115 -21.36 -12.85 -5.08
CA GLY A 115 -22.81 -12.78 -4.94
C GLY A 115 -23.54 -11.87 -5.94
N ILE A 116 -22.82 -11.09 -6.77
CA ILE A 116 -23.44 -10.18 -7.75
C ILE A 116 -22.97 -10.52 -9.17
N ARG A 117 -23.92 -10.81 -10.06
CA ARG A 117 -23.63 -11.08 -11.48
C ARG A 117 -23.32 -9.77 -12.21
N ASN A 118 -22.42 -9.85 -13.19
CA ASN A 118 -22.08 -8.74 -14.09
C ASN A 118 -21.56 -7.46 -13.41
N LEU A 119 -21.02 -7.57 -12.19
CA LEU A 119 -20.39 -6.46 -11.46
C LEU A 119 -18.93 -6.78 -11.15
N ARG A 120 -18.06 -5.80 -11.36
CA ARG A 120 -16.61 -5.88 -11.11
C ARG A 120 -16.12 -4.62 -10.41
N VAL A 121 -15.01 -4.74 -9.69
CA VAL A 121 -14.25 -3.60 -9.14
C VAL A 121 -12.85 -3.66 -9.72
N ALA A 122 -12.35 -2.56 -10.27
CA ALA A 122 -11.08 -2.53 -11.01
C ALA A 122 -10.27 -1.27 -10.70
N ASP A 123 -9.90 -1.11 -9.43
CA ASP A 123 -9.09 0.00 -8.93
C ASP A 123 -8.17 -0.47 -7.79
N ALA A 124 -7.56 0.45 -7.03
CA ALA A 124 -6.68 0.10 -5.91
C ALA A 124 -7.38 -0.60 -4.74
N SER A 125 -8.70 -0.51 -4.62
CA SER A 125 -9.45 -1.16 -3.55
C SER A 125 -9.34 -2.68 -3.58
N ILE A 126 -9.06 -3.28 -4.75
CA ILE A 126 -8.96 -4.74 -4.88
C ILE A 126 -7.59 -5.29 -4.46
N MET A 127 -6.58 -4.44 -4.29
CA MET A 127 -5.24 -4.87 -3.91
C MET A 127 -5.28 -5.52 -2.52
N PRO A 128 -4.89 -6.80 -2.34
CA PRO A 128 -4.98 -7.46 -1.04
C PRO A 128 -4.07 -6.86 0.02
N GLN A 129 -2.97 -6.25 -0.42
CA GLN A 129 -2.03 -5.45 0.35
C GLN A 129 -1.56 -4.30 -0.55
N VAL A 130 -1.28 -3.14 0.05
CA VAL A 130 -0.68 -2.02 -0.68
C VAL A 130 0.70 -2.42 -1.19
N THR A 131 1.03 -2.03 -2.42
CA THR A 131 2.33 -2.30 -3.04
C THR A 131 3.42 -1.42 -2.44
N SER A 132 4.66 -1.90 -2.39
CA SER A 132 5.85 -1.11 -2.00
C SER A 132 6.28 -0.08 -3.06
N SER A 133 5.34 0.42 -3.86
CA SER A 133 5.53 1.39 -4.93
C SER A 133 4.31 2.32 -4.99
N ASN A 134 4.43 3.41 -5.74
CA ASN A 134 3.29 4.29 -6.02
C ASN A 134 2.14 3.49 -6.66
N THR A 135 0.92 3.66 -6.13
CA THR A 135 -0.26 2.88 -6.52
C THR A 135 -0.77 3.15 -7.93
N ALA A 136 -0.32 4.22 -8.59
CA ALA A 136 -0.74 4.55 -9.95
C ALA A 136 -0.43 3.44 -10.96
N ALA A 137 0.80 2.92 -10.95
CA ALA A 137 1.21 1.84 -11.86
C ALA A 137 0.41 0.54 -11.67
N PRO A 138 0.27 -0.02 -10.46
CA PRO A 138 -0.55 -1.20 -10.26
C PRO A 138 -2.04 -0.95 -10.52
N SER A 139 -2.58 0.25 -10.26
CA SER A 139 -3.96 0.60 -10.66
C SER A 139 -4.17 0.56 -12.18
N MET A 140 -3.23 1.10 -12.97
CA MET A 140 -3.29 1.00 -14.44
C MET A 140 -3.26 -0.46 -14.90
N MET A 141 -2.39 -1.28 -14.30
CA MET A 141 -2.30 -2.72 -14.62
C MET A 141 -3.60 -3.47 -14.28
N ILE A 142 -4.22 -3.16 -13.14
CA ILE A 142 -5.54 -3.71 -12.77
C ILE A 142 -6.58 -3.33 -13.81
N GLY A 143 -6.60 -2.08 -14.27
CA GLY A 143 -7.47 -1.62 -15.36
C GLY A 143 -7.26 -2.40 -16.66
N GLU A 144 -6.00 -2.58 -17.06
CA GLU A 144 -5.65 -3.39 -18.25
C GLU A 144 -6.14 -4.83 -18.12
N LYS A 145 -5.91 -5.48 -16.97
CA LYS A 145 -6.42 -6.83 -16.69
C LYS A 145 -7.94 -6.89 -16.66
N ALA A 146 -8.61 -5.88 -16.13
CA ALA A 146 -10.07 -5.82 -16.15
C ALA A 146 -10.59 -5.77 -17.59
N ALA A 147 -10.00 -4.92 -18.45
CA ALA A 147 -10.34 -4.85 -19.86
C ALA A 147 -10.11 -6.18 -20.58
N ALA A 148 -9.03 -6.90 -20.26
CA ALA A 148 -8.78 -8.27 -20.74
C ALA A 148 -9.95 -9.20 -20.48
N TYR A 149 -10.35 -9.26 -19.20
CA TYR A 149 -11.33 -10.21 -18.71
C TYR A 149 -12.70 -9.89 -19.27
N ILE A 150 -13.04 -8.61 -19.39
CA ILE A 150 -14.28 -8.16 -20.02
C ILE A 150 -14.28 -8.59 -21.50
N LYS A 151 -13.25 -8.26 -22.28
CA LYS A 151 -13.17 -8.68 -23.70
C LYS A 151 -13.31 -10.19 -23.86
N SER A 152 -12.60 -10.96 -23.02
CA SER A 152 -12.68 -12.42 -23.01
C SER A 152 -14.09 -12.94 -22.69
N ASP A 153 -14.78 -12.37 -21.69
CA ASP A 153 -16.14 -12.78 -21.32
C ASP A 153 -17.16 -12.46 -22.41
N TRP A 154 -16.91 -11.40 -23.19
CA TRP A 154 -17.75 -10.96 -24.32
C TRP A 154 -17.35 -11.60 -25.67
N GLY A 155 -16.42 -12.56 -25.68
CA GLY A 155 -16.01 -13.26 -26.91
C GLY A 155 -15.21 -12.41 -27.91
N VAL A 156 -14.65 -11.28 -27.48
CA VAL A 156 -13.77 -10.45 -28.32
C VAL A 156 -12.38 -11.07 -28.33
N ALA A 157 -11.88 -11.41 -29.52
CA ALA A 157 -10.53 -11.95 -29.69
C ALA A 157 -9.47 -11.00 -29.11
N GLY A 158 -8.48 -11.55 -28.39
CA GLY A 158 -7.43 -10.77 -27.75
C GLY A 158 -6.59 -9.97 -28.77
N THR A 159 -6.26 -8.72 -28.43
CA THR A 159 -5.18 -7.99 -29.13
C THR A 159 -3.84 -8.68 -28.86
N GLN A 160 -2.79 -8.45 -29.65
CA GLN A 160 -1.49 -9.17 -29.56
C GLN A 160 -0.85 -9.19 -28.15
N TRP A 161 -1.18 -8.27 -27.25
CA TRP A 161 -0.79 -8.30 -25.84
C TRP A 161 -1.40 -9.47 -25.04
N TYR A 162 -2.49 -10.05 -25.52
CA TYR A 162 -3.22 -11.18 -24.95
C TYR A 162 -2.87 -12.53 -25.62
N GLY A 163 -1.90 -12.53 -26.54
CA GLY A 163 -1.60 -13.67 -27.40
C GLY A 163 -0.35 -14.44 -26.97
N LYS A 164 -0.58 -15.64 -26.44
CA LYS A 164 0.36 -16.78 -26.32
C LYS A 164 1.51 -16.62 -25.31
N GLU A 165 1.30 -17.28 -24.18
CA GLU A 165 2.13 -17.38 -22.97
C GLU A 165 2.01 -16.23 -21.98
N PRO A 166 1.78 -16.52 -20.67
CA PRO A 166 1.96 -15.52 -19.64
C PRO A 166 3.41 -15.05 -19.69
N CYS A 167 3.61 -13.73 -19.59
CA CYS A 167 4.93 -13.14 -19.33
C CYS A 167 5.68 -14.01 -18.32
N SER A 168 6.91 -14.41 -18.65
CA SER A 168 7.72 -15.37 -17.86
C SER A 168 7.86 -15.00 -16.38
N MET A 169 7.63 -13.73 -16.05
CA MET A 169 7.58 -13.16 -14.71
C MET A 169 6.44 -13.69 -13.83
N TRP A 170 5.37 -14.25 -14.42
CA TRP A 170 4.18 -14.78 -13.72
C TRP A 170 4.06 -16.31 -13.78
N LYS A 171 5.11 -17.02 -14.22
CA LYS A 171 5.14 -18.48 -14.11
C LYS A 171 5.33 -18.84 -12.64
N HIS A 172 4.23 -19.16 -11.94
CA HIS A 172 4.28 -19.83 -10.64
C HIS A 172 4.99 -21.18 -10.82
N ASN A 173 6.27 -21.23 -10.51
CA ASN A 173 6.98 -22.48 -10.38
C ASN A 173 6.77 -22.98 -8.95
N HIS A 174 5.83 -23.90 -8.76
CA HIS A 174 5.56 -24.58 -7.50
C HIS A 174 6.68 -25.56 -7.08
N ASN A 175 7.95 -25.24 -7.34
CA ASN A 175 9.07 -26.15 -7.07
C ASN A 175 10.45 -25.50 -6.89
N HIS A 176 10.55 -24.29 -6.32
CA HIS A 176 11.85 -23.78 -5.88
C HIS A 176 11.81 -23.27 -4.43
N HIS A 177 12.01 -24.21 -3.50
CA HIS A 177 12.79 -23.91 -2.32
C HIS A 177 14.20 -23.53 -2.78
N HIS A 178 14.57 -22.25 -2.69
CA HIS A 178 15.93 -21.77 -2.39
C HIS A 178 16.00 -20.25 -2.56
N TRP A 179 15.81 -19.52 -1.46
CA TRP A 179 16.40 -18.20 -1.31
C TRP A 179 17.67 -18.37 -0.48
N ARG A 180 18.84 -18.31 -1.13
CA ARG A 180 20.11 -18.05 -0.45
C ARG A 180 20.38 -16.56 -0.56
N TYR A 181 20.50 -15.92 0.59
CA TYR A 181 21.07 -14.58 0.74
C TYR A 181 22.56 -14.63 0.33
N GLN A 182 22.97 -13.67 -0.49
CA GLN A 182 24.31 -13.09 -0.47
C GLN A 182 24.15 -11.63 -0.07
#